data_AF-A0A256GIP9-F1
#
_entry.id   AF-A0A256GIP9-F1
#
_cell.length_a   1.000
_cell.length_b   1.000
_cell.length_c   1.000
_cell.angle_alpha   90.00
_cell.angle_beta   90.00
_cell.angle_gamma   90.00
#
_symmetry.space_group_name_H-M   'P 1'
#
loop_
_entity.id
_entity.type
_entity.pdbx_description
1 polymer ?
#
loop_
_entity_poly.entity_id
_entity_poly.type
_entity_poly.pdbx_seq_one_letter_code
_entity_poly.pdbx_strand_id
1 'polypeptide(L)'
;MPIRTIVWGENIHEQINETVRLVYPDGMHNTIARALSEDSAIEATTATLQEPEHGLTEERLAKTDVLVWWGHKDHGGVSDEVVERVAKRVFEGMGLIVLHSAHFSKIFKRLMGTPCALKWREAGERERLWVVNRGHPITQGLDENFVLENEEMYGEQFSVPEPLETVFISWFAGGEVFRSGMTWRRGAGNVFYFRPGHETYPTYHDANVQTVLRNSVKWAYNPQPAWTGIHTAPNVPVEKALEPIVERGPKLHKPGEAGYR
;
A
#
# COMPACT_ATOMS: atom_id res chain seq x y z
N MET A 1 -15.76 11.67 -10.97
CA MET A 1 -16.21 10.62 -10.03
C MET A 1 -15.21 10.58 -8.89
N PRO A 2 -15.63 10.36 -7.64
CA PRO A 2 -14.71 10.23 -6.51
C PRO A 2 -13.80 9.01 -6.69
N ILE A 3 -12.64 9.03 -6.05
CA ILE A 3 -11.67 7.93 -6.02
C ILE A 3 -12.21 6.86 -5.07
N ARG A 4 -12.58 5.70 -5.61
CA ARG A 4 -13.17 4.60 -4.83
C ARG A 4 -12.07 3.89 -4.06
N THR A 5 -12.10 4.06 -2.76
CA THR A 5 -11.05 3.61 -1.85
C THR A 5 -11.59 2.55 -0.91
N ILE A 6 -10.87 1.43 -0.76
CA ILE A 6 -11.13 0.47 0.31
C ILE A 6 -10.06 0.65 1.38
N VAL A 7 -10.49 0.76 2.64
CA VAL A 7 -9.61 0.69 3.81
C VAL A 7 -9.74 -0.69 4.42
N TRP A 8 -8.73 -1.53 4.18
CA TRP A 8 -8.64 -2.86 4.73
C TRP A 8 -7.96 -2.83 6.10
N GLY A 9 -8.61 -3.39 7.12
CA GLY A 9 -8.06 -3.54 8.46
C GLY A 9 -8.14 -4.97 8.97
N GLU A 10 -7.08 -5.45 9.60
CA GLU A 10 -7.06 -6.78 10.19
C GLU A 10 -8.13 -6.98 11.28
N ASN A 11 -8.49 -5.91 12.01
CA ASN A 11 -9.60 -5.87 12.96
C ASN A 11 -9.53 -6.97 14.04
N ILE A 12 -8.34 -7.25 14.55
CA ILE A 12 -8.13 -8.20 15.66
C ILE A 12 -7.88 -7.47 16.97
N HIS A 13 -6.93 -6.53 16.99
CA HIS A 13 -6.50 -5.87 18.22
C HIS A 13 -7.64 -5.09 18.89
N GLU A 14 -8.42 -4.34 18.12
CA GLU A 14 -9.55 -3.57 18.63
C GLU A 14 -10.64 -4.46 19.25
N GLN A 15 -10.71 -5.73 18.83
CA GLN A 15 -11.69 -6.72 19.31
C GLN A 15 -11.24 -7.45 20.58
N ILE A 16 -9.94 -7.48 20.90
CA ILE A 16 -9.42 -8.30 22.02
C ILE A 16 -8.62 -7.51 23.05
N ASN A 17 -8.18 -6.29 22.75
CA ASN A 17 -7.38 -5.45 23.63
C ASN A 17 -8.18 -4.19 24.00
N GLU A 18 -8.47 -4.04 25.29
CA GLU A 18 -9.26 -2.91 25.81
C GLU A 18 -8.55 -1.57 25.58
N THR A 19 -7.22 -1.49 25.78
CA THR A 19 -6.43 -0.28 25.53
C THR A 19 -6.58 0.19 24.09
N VAL A 20 -6.48 -0.73 23.13
CA VAL A 20 -6.65 -0.41 21.70
C VAL A 20 -8.10 0.02 21.41
N ARG A 21 -9.09 -0.68 21.98
CA ARG A 21 -10.51 -0.34 21.79
C ARG A 21 -10.88 1.04 22.35
N LEU A 22 -10.24 1.47 23.44
CA LEU A 22 -10.44 2.82 23.99
C LEU A 22 -10.01 3.91 23.00
N VAL A 23 -8.98 3.64 22.19
CA VAL A 23 -8.50 4.57 21.15
C VAL A 23 -9.32 4.45 19.86
N TYR A 24 -9.67 3.22 19.48
CA TYR A 24 -10.37 2.88 18.23
C TYR A 24 -11.60 1.99 18.51
N PRO A 25 -12.69 2.55 19.08
CA PRO A 25 -13.86 1.76 19.49
C PRO A 25 -14.57 1.08 18.31
N ASP A 26 -14.52 1.69 17.13
CA ASP A 26 -15.07 1.14 15.89
C ASP A 26 -14.00 0.52 14.99
N GLY A 27 -12.76 0.36 15.45
CA GLY A 27 -11.64 -0.08 14.61
C GLY A 27 -10.90 1.05 13.89
N MET A 28 -9.61 0.81 13.62
CA MET A 28 -8.73 1.76 12.91
C MET A 28 -9.19 2.00 11.47
N HIS A 29 -9.65 0.95 10.80
CA HIS A 29 -10.15 1.02 9.42
C HIS A 29 -11.32 2.00 9.26
N ASN A 30 -12.25 2.03 10.22
CA ASN A 30 -13.35 3.01 10.22
C ASN A 30 -12.86 4.42 10.52
N THR A 31 -11.88 4.57 11.42
CA THR A 31 -11.26 5.88 11.71
C THR A 31 -10.56 6.46 10.49
N ILE A 32 -9.76 5.65 9.79
CA ILE A 32 -9.08 6.04 8.54
C ILE A 32 -10.12 6.34 7.44
N ALA A 33 -11.13 5.50 7.24
CA ALA A 33 -12.14 5.72 6.22
C ALA A 33 -12.93 7.02 6.45
N ARG A 34 -13.25 7.36 7.71
CA ARG A 34 -13.86 8.66 8.06
C ARG A 34 -12.96 9.83 7.69
N ALA A 35 -11.67 9.79 8.06
CA ALA A 35 -10.71 10.84 7.73
C ALA A 35 -10.53 11.02 6.21
N LEU A 36 -10.55 9.92 5.44
CA LEU A 36 -10.51 9.98 3.98
C LEU A 36 -11.79 10.61 3.39
N SER A 37 -12.95 10.27 3.95
CA SER A 37 -14.27 10.73 3.48
C SER A 37 -14.56 12.21 3.76
N GLU A 38 -13.74 12.87 4.58
CA GLU A 38 -13.78 14.34 4.73
C GLU A 38 -13.45 15.07 3.42
N ASP A 39 -12.74 14.39 2.51
CA ASP A 39 -12.43 14.90 1.19
C ASP A 39 -13.44 14.40 0.16
N SER A 40 -14.24 15.32 -0.39
CA SER A 40 -15.25 14.99 -1.40
C SER A 40 -14.72 14.31 -2.68
N ALA A 41 -13.41 14.34 -2.92
CA ALA A 41 -12.79 13.63 -4.03
C ALA A 41 -12.57 12.13 -3.74
N ILE A 42 -12.80 11.65 -2.51
CA ILE A 42 -12.57 10.27 -2.09
C ILE A 42 -13.86 9.66 -1.57
N GLU A 43 -14.20 8.47 -2.07
CA GLU A 43 -15.29 7.65 -1.55
C GLU A 43 -14.67 6.43 -0.86
N ALA A 44 -14.64 6.43 0.48
CA ALA A 44 -14.01 5.37 1.24
C ALA A 44 -15.02 4.35 1.80
N THR A 45 -14.73 3.07 1.62
CA THR A 45 -15.43 1.95 2.28
C THR A 45 -14.43 1.10 3.05
N THR A 46 -14.89 0.19 3.90
CA THR A 46 -14.02 -0.65 4.73
C THR A 46 -14.16 -2.13 4.40
N ALA A 47 -13.10 -2.89 4.67
CA ALA A 47 -13.05 -4.35 4.57
C ALA A 47 -12.21 -4.90 5.73
N THR A 48 -12.50 -6.11 6.18
CA THR A 48 -11.79 -6.73 7.30
C THR A 48 -11.37 -8.15 7.04
N LEU A 49 -10.40 -8.65 7.83
CA LEU A 49 -9.93 -10.04 7.72
C LEU A 49 -11.06 -11.07 7.89
N GLN A 50 -12.05 -10.77 8.74
CA GLN A 50 -13.13 -11.69 9.12
C GLN A 50 -14.26 -11.78 8.08
N GLU A 51 -14.32 -10.85 7.12
CA GLU A 51 -15.29 -10.92 6.03
C GLU A 51 -15.00 -12.09 5.07
N PRO A 52 -16.01 -12.60 4.35
CA PRO A 52 -15.78 -13.55 3.26
C PRO A 52 -14.76 -13.01 2.26
N GLU A 53 -13.78 -13.85 1.90
CA GLU A 53 -12.64 -13.45 1.04
C GLU A 53 -11.90 -12.19 1.55
N HIS A 54 -11.93 -11.98 2.87
CA HIS A 54 -11.38 -10.80 3.56
C HIS A 54 -11.99 -9.48 3.06
N GLY A 55 -13.22 -9.53 2.54
CA GLY A 55 -13.93 -8.40 1.95
C GLY A 55 -13.40 -7.96 0.59
N LEU A 56 -12.49 -8.72 -0.02
CA LEU A 56 -11.74 -8.36 -1.25
C LEU A 56 -12.08 -9.28 -2.42
N THR A 57 -13.37 -9.44 -2.71
CA THR A 57 -13.86 -10.21 -3.86
C THR A 57 -13.35 -9.62 -5.19
N GLU A 58 -13.33 -10.45 -6.24
CA GLU A 58 -12.94 -9.99 -7.59
C GLU A 58 -13.79 -8.80 -8.07
N GLU A 59 -15.11 -8.88 -7.89
CA GLU A 59 -16.03 -7.83 -8.30
C GLU A 59 -15.75 -6.51 -7.57
N ARG A 60 -15.47 -6.58 -6.26
CA ARG A 60 -15.20 -5.40 -5.45
C ARG A 60 -13.88 -4.75 -5.87
N LEU A 61 -12.82 -5.54 -5.99
CA LEU A 61 -11.50 -5.05 -6.42
C LEU A 61 -11.47 -4.53 -7.87
N ALA A 62 -12.35 -5.02 -8.76
CA ALA A 62 -12.49 -4.49 -10.11
C ALA A 62 -13.03 -3.04 -10.12
N LYS A 63 -13.75 -2.65 -9.05
CA LYS A 63 -14.29 -1.30 -8.85
C LYS A 63 -13.43 -0.46 -7.89
N THR A 64 -12.35 -1.00 -7.34
CA THR A 64 -11.46 -0.27 -6.44
C THR A 64 -10.39 0.47 -7.22
N ASP A 65 -10.22 1.74 -6.91
CA ASP A 65 -9.19 2.59 -7.49
C ASP A 65 -7.93 2.59 -6.60
N VAL A 66 -8.10 2.65 -5.27
CA VAL A 66 -7.01 2.60 -4.29
C VAL A 66 -7.38 1.67 -3.13
N LEU A 67 -6.44 0.82 -2.72
CA LEU A 67 -6.54 -0.02 -1.52
C LEU A 67 -5.59 0.52 -0.44
N VAL A 68 -6.11 0.78 0.74
CA VAL A 68 -5.34 1.08 1.95
C VAL A 68 -5.29 -0.19 2.80
N TRP A 69 -4.12 -0.54 3.32
CA TRP A 69 -3.90 -1.79 4.03
C TRP A 69 -3.23 -1.57 5.38
N TRP A 70 -3.91 -1.99 6.45
CA TRP A 70 -3.34 -2.10 7.79
C TRP A 70 -3.53 -3.52 8.34
N GLY A 71 -2.49 -4.09 8.93
CA GLY A 71 -2.55 -5.37 9.65
C GLY A 71 -1.31 -5.58 10.51
N HIS A 72 -1.34 -6.52 11.45
CA HIS A 72 -0.24 -6.72 12.40
C HIS A 72 -0.15 -8.16 12.90
N LYS A 73 -1.16 -8.62 13.64
CA LYS A 73 -1.11 -9.85 14.44
C LYS A 73 -1.22 -11.11 13.60
N ASP A 74 -2.00 -11.09 12.52
CA ASP A 74 -2.33 -12.27 11.73
C ASP A 74 -2.21 -12.02 10.21
N HIS A 75 -1.02 -11.59 9.79
CA HIS A 75 -0.67 -11.58 8.37
C HIS A 75 -0.80 -12.97 7.71
N GLY A 76 -0.66 -14.05 8.50
CA GLY A 76 -0.78 -15.43 8.04
C GLY A 76 -2.20 -15.80 7.62
N GLY A 77 -3.22 -15.24 8.29
CA GLY A 77 -4.63 -15.50 8.08
C GLY A 77 -5.20 -14.98 6.75
N VAL A 78 -4.48 -14.10 6.04
CA VAL A 78 -4.87 -13.67 4.69
C VAL A 78 -4.56 -14.78 3.69
N SER A 79 -5.56 -15.25 2.94
CA SER A 79 -5.38 -16.33 1.97
C SER A 79 -4.47 -15.91 0.81
N ASP A 80 -3.65 -16.83 0.30
CA ASP A 80 -2.71 -16.55 -0.79
C ASP A 80 -3.45 -16.21 -2.10
N GLU A 81 -4.66 -16.76 -2.29
CA GLU A 81 -5.53 -16.42 -3.42
C GLU A 81 -5.91 -14.93 -3.41
N VAL A 82 -6.31 -14.39 -2.25
CA VAL A 82 -6.64 -12.96 -2.12
C VAL A 82 -5.38 -12.10 -2.31
N VAL A 83 -4.22 -12.55 -1.82
CA VAL A 83 -2.94 -11.85 -2.05
C VAL A 83 -2.62 -11.74 -3.54
N GLU A 84 -2.69 -12.84 -4.29
CA GLU A 84 -2.41 -12.80 -5.74
C GLU A 84 -3.46 -11.98 -6.50
N ARG A 85 -4.72 -12.02 -6.08
CA ARG A 85 -5.79 -11.17 -6.64
C ARG A 85 -5.50 -9.69 -6.45
N VAL A 86 -5.08 -9.28 -5.26
CA VAL A 86 -4.69 -7.90 -4.96
C VAL A 86 -3.43 -7.52 -5.75
N ALA A 87 -2.41 -8.38 -5.78
CA ALA A 87 -1.19 -8.13 -6.54
C ALA A 87 -1.49 -7.95 -8.05
N LYS A 88 -2.34 -8.80 -8.63
CA LYS A 88 -2.83 -8.68 -10.01
C LYS A 88 -3.44 -7.32 -10.27
N ARG A 89 -4.32 -6.84 -9.38
CA ARG A 89 -4.99 -5.53 -9.51
C ARG A 89 -4.02 -4.37 -9.37
N VAL A 90 -3.03 -4.47 -8.48
CA VAL A 90 -1.95 -3.47 -8.36
C VAL A 90 -1.15 -3.39 -9.65
N PHE A 91 -0.71 -4.53 -10.20
CA PHE A 91 0.00 -4.56 -11.49
C PHE A 91 -0.82 -3.95 -12.63
N GLU A 92 -2.14 -4.12 -12.61
CA GLU A 92 -3.07 -3.55 -13.59
C GLU A 92 -3.33 -2.05 -13.42
N GLY A 93 -2.95 -1.44 -12.28
CA GLY A 93 -3.09 0.01 -12.07
C GLY A 93 -3.75 0.45 -10.78
N MET A 94 -4.31 -0.47 -9.98
CA MET A 94 -4.89 -0.12 -8.68
C MET A 94 -3.79 0.41 -7.74
N GLY A 95 -4.05 1.54 -7.09
CA GLY A 95 -3.14 2.09 -6.08
C GLY A 95 -3.11 1.23 -4.81
N LEU A 96 -1.98 1.18 -4.12
CA LEU A 96 -1.85 0.52 -2.82
C LEU A 96 -1.15 1.41 -1.81
N ILE A 97 -1.77 1.63 -0.66
CA ILE A 97 -1.18 2.33 0.48
C ILE A 97 -1.02 1.32 1.62
N VAL A 98 0.21 1.13 2.09
CA VAL A 98 0.56 0.17 3.14
C VAL A 98 0.94 0.93 4.39
N LEU A 99 0.30 0.60 5.51
CA LEU A 99 0.42 1.36 6.74
C LEU A 99 1.14 0.55 7.83
N HIS A 100 2.12 1.19 8.48
CA HIS A 100 2.73 0.72 9.71
C HIS A 100 3.22 -0.74 9.65
N SER A 101 2.70 -1.60 10.52
CA SER A 101 2.98 -3.03 10.66
C SER A 101 2.65 -3.85 9.40
N ALA A 102 1.84 -3.30 8.48
CA ALA A 102 1.59 -3.93 7.19
C ALA A 102 2.84 -4.03 6.30
N HIS A 103 3.99 -3.49 6.73
CA HIS A 103 5.29 -3.84 6.15
C HIS A 103 5.56 -5.36 6.13
N PHE A 104 4.97 -6.13 7.05
CA PHE A 104 5.07 -7.59 7.05
C PHE A 104 3.87 -8.31 6.41
N SER A 105 2.91 -7.58 5.85
CA SER A 105 1.79 -8.18 5.12
C SER A 105 2.27 -9.01 3.93
N LYS A 106 1.55 -10.11 3.64
CA LYS A 106 1.84 -10.97 2.48
C LYS A 106 1.87 -10.16 1.18
N ILE A 107 0.91 -9.25 0.98
CA ILE A 107 0.82 -8.42 -0.23
C ILE A 107 2.03 -7.47 -0.38
N PHE A 108 2.47 -6.80 0.69
CA PHE A 108 3.61 -5.89 0.59
C PHE A 108 4.91 -6.68 0.29
N LYS A 109 5.16 -7.78 1.00
CA LYS A 109 6.31 -8.66 0.73
C LYS A 109 6.28 -9.21 -0.69
N ARG A 110 5.10 -9.65 -1.17
CA ARG A 110 4.89 -10.16 -2.53
C ARG A 110 5.24 -9.13 -3.60
N LEU A 111 4.94 -7.85 -3.36
CA LEU A 111 5.27 -6.77 -4.28
C LEU A 111 6.72 -6.30 -4.15
N MET A 112 7.29 -6.31 -2.95
CA MET A 112 8.67 -5.87 -2.73
C MET A 112 9.71 -6.89 -3.18
N GLY A 113 9.38 -8.19 -3.12
CA GLY A 113 10.35 -9.26 -3.42
C GLY A 113 11.45 -9.39 -2.36
N THR A 114 11.23 -8.81 -1.18
CA THR A 114 12.18 -8.79 -0.07
C THR A 114 11.50 -9.20 1.25
N PRO A 115 12.26 -9.51 2.31
CA PRO A 115 11.67 -9.90 3.59
C PRO A 115 10.86 -8.78 4.28
N CYS A 116 11.17 -7.50 4.01
CA CYS A 116 10.56 -6.33 4.66
C CYS A 116 10.71 -6.31 6.20
N ALA A 117 11.77 -6.91 6.72
CA ALA A 117 12.16 -6.84 8.13
C ALA A 117 12.87 -5.51 8.47
N LEU A 118 12.75 -5.10 9.73
CA LEU A 118 13.26 -3.86 10.33
C LEU A 118 13.59 -4.07 11.82
N LYS A 119 14.22 -3.08 12.46
CA LYS A 119 14.33 -3.02 13.93
C LYS A 119 13.09 -2.34 14.50
N TRP A 120 12.64 -2.73 15.68
CA TRP A 120 11.48 -2.11 16.31
C TRP A 120 11.62 -2.00 17.84
N ARG A 121 10.87 -1.08 18.44
CA ARG A 121 10.74 -0.91 19.89
C ARG A 121 9.45 -0.17 20.24
N GLU A 122 8.62 -0.79 21.07
CA GLU A 122 7.41 -0.18 21.63
C GLU A 122 7.76 0.49 22.98
N ALA A 123 7.99 1.80 22.96
CA ALA A 123 8.35 2.58 24.16
C ALA A 123 7.57 3.89 24.30
N GLY A 124 6.55 4.11 23.45
CA GLY A 124 5.80 5.37 23.40
C GLY A 124 6.69 6.58 23.18
N GLU A 125 7.75 6.42 22.40
CA GLU A 125 8.74 7.47 22.22
C GLU A 125 8.34 8.45 21.12
N ARG A 126 8.90 9.66 21.18
CA ARG A 126 8.61 10.72 20.23
C ARG A 126 9.17 10.37 18.85
N GLU A 127 8.33 10.48 17.83
CA GLU A 127 8.71 10.43 16.42
C GLU A 127 8.61 11.83 15.81
N ARG A 128 9.64 12.26 15.09
CA ARG A 128 9.57 13.41 14.18
C ARG A 128 9.70 12.94 12.75
N LEU A 129 8.68 13.19 11.94
CA LEU A 129 8.66 12.88 10.52
C LEU A 129 9.14 14.10 9.72
N TRP A 130 10.33 14.00 9.14
CA TRP A 130 10.88 15.05 8.26
C TRP A 130 10.36 14.90 6.84
N VAL A 131 9.87 15.99 6.26
CA VAL A 131 9.40 16.07 4.88
C VAL A 131 10.59 16.31 3.95
N VAL A 132 11.18 15.22 3.45
CA VAL A 132 12.41 15.31 2.65
C VAL A 132 12.15 15.51 1.15
N ASN A 133 10.91 15.26 0.69
CA ASN A 133 10.46 15.58 -0.66
C ASN A 133 9.27 16.55 -0.64
N ARG A 134 9.57 17.84 -0.40
CA ARG A 134 8.57 18.91 -0.23
C ARG A 134 7.75 19.22 -1.49
N GLY A 135 8.24 18.84 -2.67
CA GLY A 135 7.53 19.03 -3.94
C GLY A 135 6.54 17.90 -4.26
N HIS A 136 6.56 16.81 -3.50
CA HIS A 136 5.77 15.63 -3.78
C HIS A 136 4.27 15.86 -3.48
N PRO A 137 3.33 15.35 -4.30
CA PRO A 137 1.89 15.52 -4.04
C PRO A 137 1.43 15.04 -2.66
N ILE A 138 2.07 14.00 -2.11
CA ILE A 138 1.77 13.46 -0.77
C ILE A 138 2.00 14.50 0.34
N THR A 139 2.91 15.45 0.14
CA THR A 139 3.36 16.39 1.18
C THR A 139 2.64 17.73 1.12
N GLN A 140 1.68 17.90 0.22
CA GLN A 140 0.92 19.15 0.10
C GLN A 140 0.18 19.49 1.39
N GLY A 141 0.36 20.72 1.86
CA GLY A 141 -0.26 21.22 3.09
C GLY A 141 0.47 20.83 4.38
N LEU A 142 1.62 20.15 4.30
CA LEU A 142 2.44 19.84 5.46
C LEU A 142 3.58 20.83 5.64
N ASP A 143 3.99 21.04 6.90
CA ASP A 143 5.19 21.76 7.25
C ASP A 143 6.47 20.97 6.91
N GLU A 144 7.63 21.53 7.23
CA GLU A 144 8.95 20.87 7.09
C GLU A 144 9.05 19.53 7.82
N ASN A 145 8.35 19.41 8.95
CA ASN A 145 8.22 18.20 9.73
C ASN A 145 6.96 18.28 10.60
N PHE A 146 6.51 17.14 11.10
CA PHE A 146 5.52 17.08 12.17
C PHE A 146 5.92 16.00 13.19
N VAL A 147 5.32 16.07 14.38
CA VAL A 147 5.72 15.26 15.54
C VAL A 147 4.54 14.45 16.04
N LEU A 148 4.78 13.16 16.27
CA LEU A 148 3.90 12.29 17.03
C LEU A 148 4.54 12.08 18.40
N GLU A 149 3.81 12.41 19.47
CA GLU A 149 4.39 12.38 20.81
C GLU A 149 4.71 10.96 21.28
N ASN A 150 3.85 10.01 20.94
CA ASN A 150 4.01 8.60 21.28
C ASN A 150 3.82 7.76 20.01
N GLU A 151 4.84 7.00 19.66
CA GLU A 151 4.77 5.97 18.61
C GLU A 151 5.71 4.80 18.90
N GLU A 152 5.51 3.70 18.19
CA GLU A 152 6.44 2.59 18.11
C GLU A 152 7.59 2.97 17.17
N MET A 153 8.82 2.79 17.63
CA MET A 153 9.99 3.01 16.80
C MET A 153 10.13 1.88 15.80
N TYR A 154 10.24 2.21 14.51
CA TYR A 154 10.88 1.36 13.50
C TYR A 154 12.21 1.96 13.09
N GLY A 155 13.22 1.12 12.85
CA GLY A 155 14.60 1.56 12.61
C GLY A 155 15.28 0.86 11.44
N GLU A 156 16.17 1.57 10.77
CA GLU A 156 17.01 1.02 9.70
C GLU A 156 17.98 -0.07 10.22
N GLN A 157 18.38 -1.06 9.40
CA GLN A 157 18.03 -1.22 7.98
C GLN A 157 16.66 -1.85 7.77
N PHE A 158 15.80 -1.17 7.02
CA PHE A 158 14.55 -1.71 6.51
C PHE A 158 14.80 -2.43 5.18
N SER A 159 14.55 -3.73 5.16
CA SER A 159 14.83 -4.62 4.03
C SER A 159 13.76 -4.56 2.93
N VAL A 160 13.57 -3.36 2.38
CA VAL A 160 12.79 -3.07 1.17
C VAL A 160 13.73 -2.70 0.02
N PRO A 161 13.33 -2.91 -1.25
CA PRO A 161 14.07 -2.36 -2.39
C PRO A 161 14.12 -0.84 -2.30
N GLU A 162 15.13 -0.25 -2.93
CA GLU A 162 15.25 1.21 -3.00
C GLU A 162 13.93 1.84 -3.51
N PRO A 163 13.38 2.85 -2.81
CA PRO A 163 12.15 3.49 -3.22
C PRO A 163 12.38 4.33 -4.48
N LEU A 164 11.31 4.54 -5.25
CA LEU A 164 11.32 5.52 -6.34
C LEU A 164 11.56 6.93 -5.78
N GLU A 165 10.85 7.26 -4.69
CA GLU A 165 11.06 8.49 -3.93
C GLU A 165 10.92 8.20 -2.44
N THR A 166 11.82 8.77 -1.63
CA THR A 166 11.63 8.86 -0.18
C THR A 166 10.92 10.18 0.12
N VAL A 167 9.73 10.10 0.70
CA VAL A 167 8.85 11.23 1.01
C VAL A 167 9.09 11.75 2.43
N PHE A 168 9.24 10.81 3.38
CA PHE A 168 9.50 11.12 4.79
C PHE A 168 10.70 10.32 5.32
N ILE A 169 11.46 10.96 6.22
CA ILE A 169 12.43 10.29 7.08
C ILE A 169 12.06 10.58 8.53
N SER A 170 11.82 9.53 9.31
CA SER A 170 11.58 9.66 10.74
C SER A 170 12.88 9.71 11.52
N TRP A 171 12.90 10.54 12.54
CA TRP A 171 13.82 10.48 13.67
C TRP A 171 13.05 10.03 14.91
N PHE A 172 13.65 9.14 15.69
CA PHE A 172 13.09 8.64 16.94
C PHE A 172 13.96 9.03 18.14
N ALA A 173 13.33 9.21 19.30
CA ALA A 173 14.02 9.67 20.51
C ALA A 173 15.14 8.73 20.98
N GLY A 174 15.04 7.43 20.71
CA GLY A 174 16.11 6.45 20.97
C GLY A 174 17.32 6.55 20.04
N GLY A 175 17.28 7.40 19.02
CA GLY A 175 18.39 7.70 18.11
C GLY A 175 18.30 7.02 16.75
N GLU A 176 17.32 6.13 16.53
CA GLU A 176 17.08 5.51 15.24
C GLU A 176 16.48 6.48 14.22
N VAL A 177 16.67 6.14 12.95
CA VAL A 177 16.01 6.78 11.81
C VAL A 177 15.31 5.74 10.96
N PHE A 178 14.34 6.17 10.16
CA PHE A 178 13.57 5.30 9.29
C PHE A 178 13.11 6.02 8.02
N ARG A 179 13.22 5.38 6.85
CA ARG A 179 12.52 5.85 5.65
C ARG A 179 11.02 5.61 5.81
N SER A 180 10.30 6.57 6.40
CA SER A 180 8.92 6.41 6.88
C SER A 180 7.84 6.75 5.87
N GLY A 181 8.22 7.30 4.72
CA GLY A 181 7.36 7.48 3.56
C GLY A 181 8.09 7.09 2.31
N MET A 182 7.66 6.06 1.60
CA MET A 182 8.36 5.54 0.43
C MET A 182 7.39 5.18 -0.69
N THR A 183 7.73 5.54 -1.93
CA THR A 183 6.95 5.21 -3.10
C THR A 183 7.61 4.15 -3.97
N TRP A 184 6.80 3.37 -4.67
CA TRP A 184 7.23 2.48 -5.75
C TRP A 184 6.19 2.46 -6.87
N ARG A 185 6.61 1.98 -8.05
CA ARG A 185 5.71 1.51 -9.09
C ARG A 185 5.78 -0.01 -9.19
N ARG A 186 4.62 -0.67 -9.33
CA ARG A 186 4.53 -2.10 -9.64
C ARG A 186 3.53 -2.28 -10.78
N GLY A 187 4.04 -2.63 -11.96
CA GLY A 187 3.24 -2.55 -13.19
C GLY A 187 2.73 -1.13 -13.41
N ALA A 188 1.42 -0.97 -13.61
CA ALA A 188 0.79 0.33 -13.71
C ALA A 188 0.39 0.94 -12.36
N GLY A 189 0.47 0.20 -11.25
CA GLY A 189 0.04 0.66 -9.92
C GLY A 189 1.09 1.45 -9.17
N ASN A 190 0.61 2.48 -8.47
CA ASN A 190 1.40 3.29 -7.54
C ASN A 190 1.29 2.70 -6.13
N VAL A 191 2.43 2.48 -5.47
CA VAL A 191 2.49 1.92 -4.12
C VAL A 191 3.13 2.94 -3.19
N PHE A 192 2.50 3.21 -2.05
CA PHE A 192 3.05 4.07 -0.99
C PHE A 192 3.08 3.30 0.32
N TYR A 193 4.22 3.31 1.00
CA TYR A 193 4.33 2.86 2.38
C TYR A 193 4.42 4.07 3.31
N PHE A 194 3.61 4.08 4.37
CA PHE A 194 3.63 5.11 5.40
C PHE A 194 3.70 4.50 6.80
N ARG A 195 4.72 4.87 7.58
CA ARG A 195 5.08 4.18 8.83
C ARG A 195 4.14 4.42 10.02
N PRO A 196 3.61 5.62 10.30
CA PRO A 196 2.79 5.84 11.48
C PRO A 196 1.53 4.98 11.52
N GLY A 197 1.17 4.49 12.72
CA GLY A 197 -0.08 3.78 12.90
C GLY A 197 -0.07 2.61 13.87
N HIS A 198 0.72 2.66 14.94
CA HIS A 198 0.72 1.64 15.98
C HIS A 198 -0.61 1.66 16.75
N GLU A 199 -1.17 0.48 17.02
CA GLU A 199 -2.56 0.32 17.46
C GLU A 199 -2.88 0.91 18.84
N THR A 200 -1.87 1.07 19.71
CA THR A 200 -2.07 1.59 21.07
C THR A 200 -2.08 3.12 21.16
N TYR A 201 -1.71 3.83 20.08
CA TYR A 201 -1.64 5.29 20.05
C TYR A 201 -2.70 5.90 19.12
N PRO A 202 -3.19 7.13 19.40
CA PRO A 202 -4.20 7.80 18.59
C PRO A 202 -3.64 8.37 17.26
N THR A 203 -2.67 7.70 16.64
CA THR A 203 -1.95 8.17 15.45
C THR A 203 -2.88 8.53 14.28
N TYR A 204 -3.96 7.76 14.05
CA TYR A 204 -4.91 8.06 12.97
C TYR A 204 -5.92 9.17 13.28
N HIS A 205 -5.86 9.75 14.49
CA HIS A 205 -6.58 10.97 14.84
C HIS A 205 -5.74 12.24 14.62
N ASP A 206 -4.43 12.11 14.34
CA ASP A 206 -3.57 13.26 14.06
C ASP A 206 -3.87 13.89 12.69
N ALA A 207 -4.02 15.22 12.67
CA ALA A 207 -4.42 15.96 11.47
C ALA A 207 -3.38 15.91 10.34
N ASN A 208 -2.08 15.81 10.66
CA ASN A 208 -1.02 15.68 9.65
C ASN A 208 -1.06 14.28 9.04
N VAL A 209 -1.21 13.25 9.88
CA VAL A 209 -1.39 11.86 9.42
C VAL A 209 -2.59 11.73 8.48
N GLN A 210 -3.75 12.29 8.86
CA GLN A 210 -4.95 12.27 8.02
C GLN A 210 -4.74 13.03 6.69
N THR A 211 -3.99 14.13 6.72
CA THR A 211 -3.62 14.89 5.51
C THR A 211 -2.73 14.06 4.58
N VAL A 212 -1.72 13.36 5.11
CA VAL A 212 -0.88 12.42 4.35
C VAL A 212 -1.73 11.31 3.73
N LEU A 213 -2.67 10.74 4.49
CA LEU A 213 -3.54 9.67 4.00
C LEU A 213 -4.40 10.13 2.81
N ARG A 214 -5.06 11.29 2.91
CA ARG A 214 -5.83 11.86 1.79
C ARG A 214 -4.96 12.15 0.57
N ASN A 215 -3.80 12.77 0.77
CA ASN A 215 -2.90 13.09 -0.34
C ASN A 215 -2.33 11.83 -1.01
N SER A 216 -2.02 10.80 -0.22
CA SER A 216 -1.53 9.53 -0.74
C SER A 216 -2.58 8.79 -1.55
N VAL A 217 -3.87 8.82 -1.17
CA VAL A 217 -4.95 8.26 -2.00
C VAL A 217 -5.03 8.97 -3.35
N LYS A 218 -4.99 10.31 -3.36
CA LYS A 218 -5.02 11.08 -4.60
C LYS A 218 -3.80 10.83 -5.49
N TRP A 219 -2.62 10.68 -4.89
CA TRP A 219 -1.39 10.36 -5.61
C TRP A 219 -1.37 8.92 -6.15
N ALA A 220 -1.89 7.96 -5.37
CA ALA A 220 -1.90 6.56 -5.75
C ALA A 220 -2.94 6.25 -6.84
N TYR A 221 -3.96 7.10 -6.97
CA TYR A 221 -4.98 6.97 -8.02
C TYR A 221 -4.38 7.08 -9.42
N ASN A 222 -4.60 6.05 -10.23
CA ASN A 222 -4.29 6.03 -11.64
C ASN A 222 -5.59 6.20 -12.46
N PRO A 223 -5.77 7.31 -13.19
CA PRO A 223 -6.99 7.53 -13.98
C PRO A 223 -7.05 6.73 -15.28
N GLN A 224 -5.98 6.02 -15.65
CA GLN A 224 -5.95 5.21 -16.87
C GLN A 224 -6.77 3.91 -16.70
N PRO A 225 -7.35 3.37 -17.79
CA PRO A 225 -7.97 2.05 -17.76
C PRO A 225 -6.99 0.97 -17.26
N ALA A 226 -7.52 -0.02 -16.54
CA ALA A 226 -6.72 -1.14 -16.05
C ALA A 226 -5.94 -1.82 -17.18
N TRP A 227 -4.62 -1.96 -17.03
CA TRP A 227 -3.77 -2.62 -18.03
C TRP A 227 -3.78 -4.14 -17.84
N THR A 228 -4.89 -4.77 -18.19
CA THR A 228 -5.10 -6.23 -18.03
C THR A 228 -4.12 -7.09 -18.83
N GLY A 229 -3.59 -6.56 -19.94
CA GLY A 229 -2.60 -7.24 -20.79
C GLY A 229 -1.22 -7.43 -20.14
N ILE A 230 -0.93 -6.77 -19.02
CA ILE A 230 0.38 -6.85 -18.34
C ILE A 230 0.76 -8.27 -17.89
N HIS A 231 -0.24 -9.12 -17.67
CA HIS A 231 -0.06 -10.51 -17.20
C HIS A 231 0.16 -11.51 -18.33
N THR A 232 0.13 -11.05 -19.58
CA THR A 232 0.21 -11.91 -20.76
C THR A 232 1.45 -11.59 -21.58
N ALA A 233 2.07 -12.62 -22.14
CA ALA A 233 3.16 -12.49 -23.11
C ALA A 233 2.64 -12.91 -24.49
N PRO A 234 1.80 -12.09 -25.17
CA PRO A 234 1.26 -12.48 -26.45
C PRO A 234 2.38 -12.60 -27.48
N ASN A 235 2.40 -13.71 -28.22
CA ASN A 235 3.26 -13.83 -29.39
C ASN A 235 2.83 -12.83 -30.47
N VAL A 236 3.79 -12.10 -31.04
CA VAL A 236 3.58 -11.24 -32.21
C VAL A 236 4.23 -11.94 -33.41
N PRO A 237 3.42 -12.52 -34.33
CA PRO A 237 3.94 -13.19 -35.50
C PRO A 237 4.69 -12.25 -36.45
N VAL A 238 5.59 -12.81 -37.27
CA VAL A 238 6.40 -12.07 -38.25
C VAL A 238 5.52 -11.24 -39.19
N GLU A 239 4.41 -11.81 -39.65
CA GLU A 239 3.44 -11.15 -40.53
C GLU A 239 2.67 -10.00 -39.88
N LYS A 240 2.72 -9.88 -38.54
CA LYS A 240 2.14 -8.78 -37.76
C LYS A 240 3.19 -7.81 -37.25
N ALA A 241 4.46 -8.00 -37.59
CA ALA A 241 5.50 -7.04 -37.27
C ALA A 241 5.17 -5.68 -37.90
N LEU A 242 5.41 -4.59 -37.17
CA LEU A 242 5.14 -3.23 -37.64
C LEU A 242 6.05 -2.85 -38.82
N GLU A 243 7.21 -3.48 -38.90
CA GLU A 243 8.18 -3.33 -39.99
C GLU A 243 8.35 -4.67 -40.72
N PRO A 244 8.60 -4.66 -42.04
CA PRO A 244 8.87 -5.89 -42.77
C PRO A 244 10.12 -6.61 -42.22
N ILE A 245 9.95 -7.81 -41.69
CA ILE A 245 11.04 -8.69 -41.29
C ILE A 245 10.95 -10.02 -42.03
N VAL A 246 12.11 -10.61 -42.34
CA VAL A 246 12.20 -11.95 -42.93
C VAL A 246 12.62 -12.92 -41.83
N GLU A 247 11.85 -13.97 -41.65
CA GLU A 247 12.14 -15.04 -40.72
C GLU A 247 13.48 -15.74 -41.02
N ARG A 248 14.28 -16.02 -39.99
CA ARG A 248 15.58 -16.68 -40.09
C ARG A 248 15.83 -17.61 -38.90
N GLY A 249 16.50 -18.75 -39.13
CA GLY A 249 16.87 -19.72 -38.09
C GLY A 249 15.74 -20.71 -37.71
N PRO A 250 16.03 -21.71 -36.85
CA PRO A 250 15.04 -22.67 -36.38
C PRO A 250 14.06 -22.07 -35.36
N LYS A 251 12.84 -22.62 -35.29
CA LYS A 251 11.82 -22.25 -34.31
C LYS A 251 11.57 -23.36 -33.29
N LEU A 252 11.31 -22.96 -32.05
CA LEU A 252 10.83 -23.86 -31.00
C LEU A 252 9.30 -23.92 -30.93
N HIS A 253 8.61 -22.80 -31.19
CA HIS A 253 7.15 -22.70 -31.17
C HIS A 253 6.57 -22.65 -32.59
N LYS A 254 5.45 -23.36 -32.80
CA LYS A 254 4.71 -23.28 -34.06
C LYS A 254 3.89 -22.00 -34.14
N PRO A 255 3.56 -21.51 -35.35
CA PRO A 255 2.63 -20.40 -35.52
C PRO A 255 1.32 -20.68 -34.77
N GLY A 256 0.91 -19.75 -33.90
CA GLY A 256 -0.32 -19.86 -33.11
C GLY A 256 -0.21 -20.61 -31.79
N GLU A 257 0.96 -21.16 -31.41
CA GLU A 257 1.15 -21.72 -30.06
C GLU A 257 1.25 -20.61 -28.99
N ALA A 258 0.68 -20.88 -27.82
CA ALA A 258 0.59 -19.90 -26.73
C ALA A 258 1.92 -19.58 -26.01
N GLY A 259 3.04 -20.16 -26.46
CA GLY A 259 4.33 -20.11 -25.74
C GLY A 259 4.31 -20.88 -24.41
N TYR A 260 5.43 -20.91 -23.70
CA TYR A 260 5.48 -21.41 -22.33
C TYR A 260 4.79 -20.43 -21.36
N ARG A 261 4.04 -20.95 -20.38
CA ARG A 261 3.36 -20.21 -19.31
C ARG A 261 3.82 -20.71 -17.96
#